data_AF-A0A212KCB9-F1
#
_entry.id   AF-A0A212KCB9-F1
#
_cell.length_a   1.000
_cell.length_b   1.000
_cell.length_c   1.000
_cell.angle_alpha   90.00
_cell.angle_beta   90.00
_cell.angle_gamma   90.00
#
_symmetry.space_group_name_H-M   'P 1'
#
loop_
_entity.id
_entity.type
_entity.pdbx_description
1 polymer ?
#
loop_
_entity_poly.entity_id
_entity_poly.type
_entity_poly.pdbx_seq_one_letter_code
_entity_poly.pdbx_strand_id
1 'polypeptide(L)' 'MVAAVGQMVDLAAVPSGTETTIVQAGVPEAIPRDACRLGWQQSLAHLARLVEPEMPD' A
#
# COMPACT_ATOMS: atom_id res chain seq x y z
N MET A 1 14.89 -15.84 15.79
CA MET A 1 14.95 -15.69 14.31
C MET A 1 13.87 -14.70 13.94
N VAL A 2 14.22 -13.45 13.60
CA VAL A 2 13.24 -12.50 13.05
C VAL A 2 12.87 -12.97 11.65
N ALA A 3 11.58 -13.14 11.37
CA ALA A 3 11.12 -13.40 10.00
C ALA A 3 11.59 -12.23 9.11
N ALA A 4 12.14 -12.53 7.92
CA ALA A 4 12.51 -11.47 6.99
C ALA A 4 11.25 -10.65 6.65
N VAL A 5 11.30 -9.35 6.90
CA VAL A 5 10.22 -8.43 6.52
C VAL A 5 10.25 -8.29 5.01
N GLY A 6 9.22 -8.83 4.34
CA GLY A 6 9.09 -8.79 2.89
C GLY A 6 7.86 -7.99 2.48
N GLN A 7 7.99 -7.19 1.42
CA GLN A 7 6.88 -6.48 0.81
C GLN A 7 6.77 -6.89 -0.66
N MET A 8 5.56 -7.28 -1.08
CA MET A 8 5.23 -7.54 -2.46
C MET A 8 4.16 -6.55 -2.89
N VAL A 9 4.36 -5.93 -4.04
CA VAL A 9 3.43 -5.00 -4.66
C VAL A 9 3.16 -5.50 -6.07
N ASP A 10 1.94 -5.99 -6.27
CA ASP A 10 1.46 -6.46 -7.56
C ASP A 10 0.63 -5.38 -8.23
N LEU A 11 1.00 -5.04 -9.45
CA LEU A 11 0.34 -4.03 -10.28
C LEU A 11 -0.20 -4.68 -11.54
N ALA A 12 -1.51 -4.59 -11.74
CA ALA A 12 -2.18 -5.10 -12.93
C ALA A 12 -2.83 -3.95 -13.70
N ALA A 13 -2.52 -3.83 -14.99
CA ALA A 13 -3.18 -2.87 -15.86
C ALA A 13 -4.65 -3.28 -16.05
N VAL A 14 -5.57 -2.33 -15.84
CA VAL A 14 -7.01 -2.50 -16.04
C VAL A 14 -7.55 -1.31 -16.84
N PRO A 15 -8.72 -1.42 -17.51
CA PRO A 15 -9.23 -0.33 -18.36
C PRO A 15 -9.36 1.02 -17.65
N SER A 16 -9.65 1.03 -16.36
CA SER A 16 -9.82 2.22 -15.53
C SER A 16 -8.54 2.70 -14.85
N GLY A 17 -7.38 2.09 -15.10
CA GLY A 17 -6.11 2.44 -14.46
C GLY A 17 -5.25 1.23 -14.09
N THR A 18 -4.88 1.13 -12.82
CA THR A 18 -4.03 0.03 -12.31
C THR A 18 -4.60 -0.53 -11.03
N GLU A 19 -4.94 -1.81 -11.03
CA GLU A 19 -5.26 -2.55 -9.81
C GLU A 19 -3.96 -2.79 -9.03
N THR A 20 -3.98 -2.50 -7.73
CA THR A 20 -2.80 -2.58 -6.85
C THR A 20 -3.10 -3.50 -5.68
N THR A 21 -2.31 -4.57 -5.54
CA THR A 21 -2.38 -5.50 -4.40
C THR A 21 -1.06 -5.48 -3.62
N ILE A 22 -1.14 -5.37 -2.29
CA ILE A 22 0.04 -5.25 -1.43
C ILE A 22 -0.01 -6.31 -0.33
N VAL A 23 1.09 -7.07 -0.18
CA VAL A 23 1.28 -8.02 0.92
C VAL A 23 2.54 -7.64 1.68
N GLN A 24 2.38 -7.40 2.99
CA GLN A 24 3.51 -7.21 3.92
C GLN A 24 3.61 -8.40 4.87
N ALA A 25 4.66 -9.19 4.70
CA ALA A 25 4.96 -10.36 5.51
C ALA A 25 6.01 -10.04 6.57
N GLY A 26 6.04 -10.84 7.64
CA GLY A 26 7.06 -10.73 8.69
C GLY A 26 6.93 -9.50 9.59
N VAL A 27 5.76 -8.84 9.64
CA VAL A 27 5.52 -7.70 10.55
C VAL A 27 5.89 -8.10 11.99
N PRO A 28 6.83 -7.39 12.66
CA PRO A 28 7.22 -7.71 14.03
C PRO A 28 6.07 -7.64 15.02
N GLU A 29 6.05 -8.52 16.04
CA GLU A 29 5.00 -8.54 17.07
C GLU A 29 4.89 -7.23 17.86
N ALA A 30 5.99 -6.48 17.98
CA ALA A 30 6.02 -5.17 18.62
C ALA A 30 5.19 -4.12 17.86
N ILE A 31 4.86 -4.36 16.59
CA ILE A 31 4.07 -3.44 15.77
C ILE A 31 2.62 -3.93 15.71
N PRO A 32 1.66 -3.13 16.20
CA PRO A 32 0.24 -3.45 16.02
C PRO A 32 -0.09 -3.57 14.53
N ARG A 33 -0.77 -4.65 14.14
CA ARG A 33 -1.15 -4.90 12.73
C ARG A 33 -1.94 -3.74 12.12
N ASP A 34 -2.79 -3.10 12.92
CA ASP A 34 -3.60 -1.98 12.46
C ASP A 34 -2.77 -0.71 12.25
N ALA A 35 -1.63 -0.56 12.94
CA ALA A 35 -0.69 0.53 12.66
C ALA A 35 -0.03 0.34 11.30
N CYS A 36 0.36 -0.89 10.92
CA CYS A 36 0.85 -1.18 9.57
C CYS A 36 -0.21 -0.90 8.51
N ARG A 37 -1.46 -1.34 8.74
CA ARG A 37 -2.57 -1.06 7.82
C ARG A 37 -2.81 0.44 7.66
N LEU A 38 -2.80 1.19 8.76
CA LEU A 38 -2.97 2.64 8.74
C LEU A 38 -1.85 3.33 7.96
N GLY A 39 -0.59 2.93 8.16
CA GLY A 39 0.54 3.46 7.40
C GLY A 39 0.43 3.21 5.89
N TRP A 40 -0.04 2.02 5.49
CA TRP A 40 -0.33 1.72 4.09
C TRP A 40 -1.51 2.55 3.54
N GLN A 41 -2.59 2.70 4.30
CA GLN A 41 -3.74 3.53 3.89
C GLN A 41 -3.32 4.99 3.64
N GLN A 42 -2.50 5.56 4.54
CA GLN A 42 -1.97 6.91 4.37
C GLN A 42 -1.07 7.00 3.14
N SER A 43 -0.18 6.03 2.94
CA SER A 43 0.70 5.96 1.77
C SER A 43 -0.09 5.88 0.46
N LEU A 44 -1.14 5.05 0.41
CA LEU A 44 -2.01 4.91 -0.76
C LEU A 44 -2.84 6.17 -1.03
N ALA A 45 -3.31 6.86 0.02
CA ALA A 45 -3.97 8.14 -0.14
C ALA A 45 -3.02 9.22 -0.69
N HIS A 46 -1.76 9.23 -0.26
CA HIS A 46 -0.73 10.10 -0.84
C HIS A 46 -0.40 9.73 -2.28
N LEU A 47 -0.32 8.43 -2.60
CA LEU A 47 -0.09 7.96 -3.95
C LEU A 47 -1.21 8.43 -4.88
N ALA A 48 -2.48 8.25 -4.49
CA ALA A 48 -3.63 8.73 -5.27
C ALA A 48 -3.51 10.23 -5.58
N ARG A 49 -3.21 11.06 -4.56
CA ARG A 49 -2.99 12.50 -4.74
C ARG A 49 -1.80 12.86 -5.64
N LEU A 50 -0.80 11.98 -5.74
CA LEU A 50 0.39 12.21 -6.56
C LEU A 50 0.15 11.83 -8.02
N VAL A 51 -0.62 10.77 -8.27
CA VAL A 51 -0.77 10.17 -9.60
C VAL A 51 -2.07 10.56 -10.30
N GLU A 52 -3.11 10.90 -9.55
CA GLU A 52 -4.38 11.34 -10.10
C GLU A 52 -4.32 12.84 -10.41
N PRO A 53 -4.83 13.28 -11.58
CA PRO A 53 -4.87 14.68 -11.91
C PRO A 53 -5.88 15.43 -11.03
N GLU A 54 -5.51 16.63 -10.57
CA GLU A 54 -6.48 17.56 -9.99
C GLU A 54 -7.37 18.10 -11.11
N MET A 55 -8.65 17.69 -11.15
CA MET A 55 -9.64 18.21 -12.08
C MET A 55 -10.51 19.27 -11.39
N PRO A 56 -10.77 20.44 -12.01
CA PRO A 56 -11.81 21.35 -11.54
C PRO A 56 -13.19 20.70 -11.66
N ASP A 57 -14.05 20.92 -10.67
CA ASP A 57 -15.50 20.61 -10.75
C ASP A 57 -16.20 21.43 -11.86
#